data_AF-A0A7C5V9E6-F1
#
_entry.id   AF-A0A7C5V9E6-F1
#
_cell.length_a   1.000
_cell.length_b   1.000
_cell.length_c   1.000
_cell.angle_alpha   90.00
_cell.angle_beta   90.00
_cell.angle_gamma   90.00
#
_symmetry.space_group_name_H-M   'P 1'
#
loop_
_entity.id
_entity.type
_entity.pdbx_description
1 polymer ?
#
loop_
_entity_poly.entity_id
_entity_poly.type
_entity_poly.pdbx_seq_one_letter_code
_entity_poly.pdbx_strand_id
1 'polypeptide(L)'
;GDLAVLYTDGVVEAMNEEKNEYGKQRFFDLVVANRQLSPHELIEKTLSDIEAFTRGYPQHDDITLVAFKVLAPAATVHLPADQSQRAANS
;
A
#
# COMPACT_ATOMS: atom_id res chain seq x y z
N GLY A 1 -5.40 2.49 -9.44
CA GLY A 1 -3.98 2.45 -9.82
C GLY A 1 -3.39 1.14 -9.38
N ASP A 2 -2.24 0.78 -9.93
CA ASP A 2 -1.56 -0.47 -9.63
C ASP A 2 -0.70 -0.34 -8.37
N LEU A 3 -0.55 -1.43 -7.63
CA LEU A 3 0.22 -1.51 -6.39
C LEU A 3 1.23 -2.65 -6.53
N ALA A 4 2.50 -2.34 -6.28
CA ALA A 4 3.57 -3.33 -6.16
C ALA A 4 4.09 -3.30 -4.72
N VAL A 5 4.19 -4.48 -4.10
CA VAL A 5 4.77 -4.67 -2.76
C VAL A 5 5.87 -5.71 -2.88
N LEU A 6 7.09 -5.36 -2.46
CA LEU A 6 8.23 -6.24 -2.35
C LEU A 6 8.54 -6.47 -0.88
N TYR A 7 8.92 -7.70 -0.53
CA TYR A 7 9.16 -8.11 0.84
C TYR A 7 10.25 -9.19 0.92
N THR A 8 10.95 -9.27 2.05
CA THR A 8 11.79 -10.41 2.43
C THR A 8 10.97 -11.46 3.18
N ASP A 9 11.46 -12.69 3.22
CA ASP A 9 10.87 -13.81 3.97
C ASP A 9 10.63 -13.51 5.45
N GLY A 10 11.46 -12.69 6.11
CA GLY A 10 11.22 -12.20 7.48
C GLY A 10 9.82 -11.60 7.75
N VAL A 11 9.09 -11.15 6.73
CA VAL A 11 7.66 -10.75 6.85
C VAL A 11 6.75 -11.95 7.10
N VAL A 12 6.88 -12.99 6.28
CA VAL A 12 5.94 -14.12 6.26
C VAL A 12 6.36 -15.24 7.22
N GLU A 13 7.65 -15.33 7.54
CA GLU A 13 8.22 -16.27 8.50
C GLU A 13 8.17 -15.76 9.95
N ALA A 14 7.68 -14.53 10.17
CA ALA A 14 7.42 -13.98 11.50
C ALA A 14 6.58 -14.95 12.35
N MET A 15 7.08 -15.36 13.52
CA MET A 15 6.43 -16.39 14.34
C MET A 15 5.70 -15.81 15.55
N ASN A 16 4.61 -16.47 15.93
CA ASN A 16 4.01 -16.28 17.25
C ASN A 16 4.55 -17.30 18.28
N GLU A 17 4.08 -17.20 19.53
CA GLU A 17 4.51 -18.09 20.64
C GLU A 17 4.25 -19.59 20.39
N GLU A 18 3.27 -19.91 19.55
CA GLU A 18 2.92 -21.28 19.15
C GLU A 18 3.81 -21.81 18.01
N LYS A 19 4.77 -21.00 17.54
CA LYS A 19 5.63 -21.26 16.36
C LYS A 19 4.85 -21.36 15.05
N ASN A 20 3.68 -20.73 14.99
CA ASN A 20 2.97 -20.55 13.74
C ASN A 20 3.55 -19.33 13.02
N GLU A 21 3.86 -19.49 11.74
CA GLU A 21 4.28 -18.41 10.85
C GLU A 21 3.10 -17.46 10.52
N TYR A 22 3.39 -16.18 10.35
CA TYR A 22 2.45 -15.16 9.92
C TYR A 22 1.80 -15.52 8.58
N GLY A 23 2.62 -16.04 7.67
CA GLY A 23 2.19 -16.73 6.48
C GLY A 23 1.85 -15.82 5.29
N LYS A 24 2.13 -16.33 4.08
CA LYS A 24 1.92 -15.62 2.81
C LYS A 24 0.46 -15.26 2.56
N GLN A 25 -0.48 -16.14 2.91
CA GLN A 25 -1.91 -15.92 2.65
C GLN A 25 -2.44 -14.74 3.45
N ARG A 26 -2.14 -14.68 4.75
CA ARG A 26 -2.54 -13.57 5.62
C ARG A 26 -1.98 -12.23 5.12
N PHE A 27 -0.69 -12.22 4.79
CA PHE A 27 -0.04 -11.04 4.22
C PHE A 27 -0.71 -10.59 2.91
N PHE A 28 -0.96 -11.51 1.99
CA PHE A 28 -1.62 -11.23 0.72
C PHE A 28 -3.02 -10.66 0.92
N ASP A 29 -3.83 -11.29 1.77
CA ASP A 29 -5.20 -10.85 2.05
C ASP A 29 -5.23 -9.45 2.68
N LEU A 30 -4.29 -9.16 3.58
CA LEU A 30 -4.11 -7.83 4.15
C LEU A 30 -3.79 -6.80 3.07
N VAL A 31 -2.83 -7.10 2.18
CA VAL A 31 -2.45 -6.18 1.08
C VAL A 31 -3.63 -5.93 0.14
N VAL A 32 -4.37 -6.97 -0.24
CA VAL A 32 -5.53 -6.86 -1.13
C VAL A 32 -6.64 -6.03 -0.49
N ALA A 33 -6.98 -6.31 0.77
CA ALA A 33 -8.02 -5.58 1.50
C ALA A 33 -7.69 -4.09 1.67
N ASN A 34 -6.39 -3.75 1.74
CA ASN A 34 -5.91 -2.39 2.01
C ASN A 34 -5.26 -1.70 0.81
N ARG A 35 -5.42 -2.24 -0.41
CA ARG A 35 -4.78 -1.74 -1.64
C ARG A 35 -5.05 -0.27 -1.96
N GLN A 36 -6.11 0.32 -1.39
CA GLN A 36 -6.47 1.72 -1.59
C GLN A 36 -5.69 2.71 -0.72
N LEU A 37 -5.06 2.23 0.37
CA LEU A 37 -4.19 3.05 1.21
C LEU A 37 -3.01 3.62 0.42
N SER A 38 -2.39 4.67 0.96
CA SER A 38 -1.06 5.09 0.52
C SER A 38 -0.03 4.00 0.83
N PRO A 39 1.12 3.97 0.11
CA PRO A 39 2.19 3.01 0.40
C PRO A 39 2.65 3.03 1.87
N HIS A 40 2.76 4.21 2.47
CA HIS A 40 3.17 4.35 3.86
C HIS A 40 2.14 3.75 4.83
N GLU A 41 0.86 4.09 4.69
CA GLU A 41 -0.22 3.52 5.51
C GLU A 41 -0.32 2.00 5.36
N LEU A 42 -0.06 1.46 4.17
CA LEU A 42 -0.04 0.01 3.94
C LEU A 42 1.12 -0.67 4.68
N ILE A 43 2.31 -0.07 4.67
CA ILE A 43 3.48 -0.57 5.41
C ILE A 43 3.18 -0.57 6.90
N GLU A 44 2.73 0.56 7.46
CA GLU A 44 2.39 0.66 8.89
C GLU A 44 1.34 -0.38 9.30
N LYS A 45 0.29 -0.54 8.50
CA LYS A 45 -0.76 -1.52 8.77
C LYS A 45 -0.26 -2.97 8.71
N THR A 46 0.69 -3.25 7.82
CA THR A 46 1.35 -4.56 7.75
C THR A 46 2.17 -4.82 9.01
N LEU A 47 3.00 -3.86 9.42
CA LEU A 47 3.83 -3.97 10.61
C LEU A 47 2.98 -4.17 11.88
N SER A 48 1.89 -3.40 12.02
CA SER A 48 0.97 -3.57 13.14
C SER A 48 0.27 -4.92 13.16
N ASP A 49 -0.12 -5.48 12.01
CA ASP A 49 -0.75 -6.80 11.96
C ASP A 49 0.23 -7.93 12.28
N ILE A 50 1.50 -7.80 11.85
CA ILE A 50 2.58 -8.71 12.25
C ILE A 50 2.79 -8.63 13.76
N GLU A 51 2.94 -7.43 14.33
CA GLU A 51 3.12 -7.24 15.78
C GLU A 51 1.95 -7.83 16.58
N ALA A 52 0.71 -7.61 16.13
CA ALA A 52 -0.48 -8.17 16.75
C ALA A 52 -0.53 -9.71 16.67
N PHE A 53 -0.04 -10.28 15.56
CA PHE A 53 0.06 -11.73 15.38
C PHE A 53 1.15 -12.35 16.25
N THR A 54 2.36 -11.78 16.24
CA THR A 54 3.52 -12.31 16.98
C THR A 54 3.39 -12.09 18.48
N ARG A 55 2.61 -11.10 18.92
CA ARG A 55 2.44 -10.69 20.34
C ARG A 55 3.78 -10.42 21.04
N GLY A 56 4.73 -9.86 20.30
CA GLY A 56 6.07 -9.58 20.82
C GLY A 56 6.99 -10.80 20.91
N TYR A 57 6.59 -11.95 20.35
CA TYR A 57 7.50 -13.08 20.19
C TYR A 57 8.72 -12.65 19.35
N PRO A 58 9.96 -13.04 19.73
CA PRO A 58 11.16 -12.55 19.06
C PRO A 58 11.17 -12.86 17.57
N GLN A 59 11.54 -11.87 16.77
CA GLN A 59 11.82 -12.08 15.36
C GLN A 59 13.10 -12.88 15.17
N HIS A 60 13.09 -13.72 14.15
CA HIS A 60 14.24 -14.56 13.79
C HIS A 60 15.02 -14.03 12.58
N ASP A 61 14.42 -13.12 11.79
CA ASP A 61 15.03 -12.47 10.64
C ASP A 61 14.51 -11.02 10.49
N ASP A 62 15.20 -10.21 9.68
CA ASP A 62 14.87 -8.81 9.45
C ASP A 62 13.63 -8.66 8.54
N ILE A 63 12.68 -7.82 8.97
CA ILE A 63 11.55 -7.42 8.14
C ILE A 63 11.98 -6.30 7.18
N THR A 64 11.87 -6.55 5.87
CA THR A 64 11.98 -5.50 4.84
C THR A 64 10.71 -5.44 3.99
N LEU A 65 10.16 -4.23 3.84
CA LEU A 65 8.99 -3.94 3.00
C LEU A 65 9.25 -2.72 2.11
N VAL A 66 8.88 -2.83 0.84
CA VAL A 66 8.90 -1.72 -0.12
C VAL A 66 7.60 -1.69 -0.90
N ALA A 67 6.91 -0.56 -0.91
CA ALA A 67 5.63 -0.41 -1.60
C ALA A 67 5.64 0.78 -2.58
N PHE A 68 5.13 0.56 -3.79
CA PHE A 68 4.98 1.57 -4.83
C PHE A 68 3.56 1.57 -5.37
N LYS A 69 3.01 2.76 -5.64
CA LYS A 69 1.67 2.91 -6.19
C LYS A 69 1.68 3.76 -7.44
N VAL A 70 1.15 3.22 -8.52
CA VAL A 70 0.95 3.95 -9.77
C VAL A 70 -0.33 4.76 -9.64
N LEU A 71 -0.19 6.08 -9.61
CA LEU A 71 -1.31 7.00 -9.63
C LEU A 71 -1.80 7.15 -11.07
N ALA A 72 -3.11 7.09 -11.26
CA ALA A 72 -3.67 7.51 -12.53
C ALA A 72 -3.34 9.00 -12.73
N PRO A 73 -3.06 9.45 -13.97
CA PRO A 73 -2.89 10.87 -14.22
C PRO A 73 -4.10 11.62 -13.68
N ALA A 74 -3.85 12.70 -12.92
CA ALA A 74 -4.92 13.58 -12.48
C ALA A 74 -5.72 14.00 -13.70
N ALA A 75 -7.05 13.81 -13.67
CA ALA A 75 -7.91 14.19 -14.78
C ALA A 75 -7.57 15.63 -15.16
N THR A 76 -7.09 15.84 -16.38
CA THR A 76 -6.80 17.18 -16.88
C THR A 76 -8.11 17.96 -16.82
N VAL A 77 -8.19 18.94 -15.91
CA VAL A 77 -9.31 19.86 -15.87
C VAL A 77 -9.21 20.68 -17.15
N HIS A 78 -10.08 20.39 -18.13
CA HIS A 78 -10.24 21.22 -19.30
C HIS A 78 -10.93 22.51 -18.84
N LEU A 79 -10.14 23.57 -18.62
CA LEU A 79 -10.68 24.90 -18.38
C LEU A 79 -11.48 25.29 -19.64
N PRO A 80 -12.75 25.70 -19.51
CA PRO A 80 -13.51 26.16 -20.66
C PRO A 80 -12.80 27.37 -21.27
N ALA A 81 -12.54 27.32 -22.58
CA ALA A 81 -11.96 28.42 -23.32
C ALA A 81 -12.85 29.67 -23.16
N ASP A 82 -12.25 30.77 -22.71
CA ASP A 82 -12.91 32.07 -22.60
C ASP A 82 -13.41 32.53 -23.98
N GLN A 83 -14.73 32.59 -24.16
CA GLN A 83 -15.37 33.06 -25.40
C GLN A 83 -15.64 34.58 -25.39
N SER A 84 -14.96 35.36 -24.55
CA SER A 84 -15.16 36.80 -24.45
C SER A 84 -14.41 37.61 -25.51
N GLN A 85 -14.26 37.11 -26.75
CA GLN A 85 -13.75 37.90 -27.89
C GLN A 85 -14.32 37.42 -29.24
N ARG A 86 -15.66 37.40 -29.40
CA ARG A 86 -16.28 37.27 -30.74
C ARG A 86 -17.43 38.24 -31.04
N ALA A 87 -17.67 39.23 -30.18
CA ALA A 87 -18.71 40.25 -30.40
C ALA A 87 -18.11 41.66 -30.51
N ALA A 88 -17.17 41.86 -31.44
CA ALA A 88 -16.70 43.20 -31.80
C ALA A 88 -16.16 43.19 -33.24
N ASN A 89 -16.98 42.79 -34.20
CA ASN A 89 -16.83 43.12 -35.62
C ASN A 89 -18.17 42.84 -36.32
N SER A 90 -19.05 43.84 -36.32
CA SER A 90 -20.22 43.93 -37.20
C SER A 90 -20.46 45.40 -37.49
#